data_AF-A0A962HZU9-F1
#
_entry.id   AF-A0A962HZU9-F1
#
_cell.length_a   1.000
_cell.length_b   1.000
_cell.length_c   1.000
_cell.angle_alpha   90.00
_cell.angle_beta   90.00
_cell.angle_gamma   90.00
#
_symmetry.space_group_name_H-M   'P 1'
#
loop_
_entity.id
_entity.type
_entity.pdbx_description
1 polymer ?
#
loop_
_entity_poly.entity_id
_entity_poly.type
_entity_poly.pdbx_seq_one_letter_code
_entity_poly.pdbx_strand_id
1 'polypeptide(L)'
;AKVYGCGNCGDMAALAYTLLQQWGVKPLDLMKCTNMDHMFVVIGMRDGADPTDYRSWGPEAVVCDPWAPGVLGGQKGRHYAASEIAATMVGGQTTRYTSVQRFPQPGSHRL
;
A
#
# COMPACT_ATOMS: atom_id res chain seq x y z
N ALA A 1 22.92 -7.11 10.43
CA ALA A 1 21.52 -7.21 9.95
C ALA A 1 20.55 -6.37 10.78
N LYS A 2 20.81 -6.13 12.08
CA LYS A 2 20.67 -4.78 12.65
C LYS A 2 21.71 -3.87 11.95
N VAL A 3 21.42 -2.59 11.70
CA VAL A 3 22.31 -1.48 11.23
C VAL A 3 22.06 -0.87 9.82
N TYR A 4 21.28 -1.45 8.87
CA TYR A 4 21.06 -0.79 7.55
C TYR A 4 19.60 -0.71 7.05
N GLY A 5 18.62 -0.63 7.95
CA GLY A 5 17.18 -0.65 7.60
C GLY A 5 16.57 0.65 7.07
N CYS A 6 17.37 1.64 6.65
CA CYS A 6 16.87 2.92 6.13
C CYS A 6 16.89 2.89 4.60
N GLY A 7 15.73 3.06 3.94
CA GLY A 7 15.64 3.33 2.49
C GLY A 7 14.95 2.28 1.61
N ASN A 8 14.90 1.00 2.02
CA ASN A 8 14.47 -0.05 1.09
C ASN A 8 12.93 -0.10 0.86
N CYS A 9 12.08 0.17 1.86
CA CYS A 9 10.62 0.11 1.65
C CYS A 9 10.11 1.20 0.71
N GLY A 10 10.59 2.43 0.87
CA GLY A 10 10.20 3.57 0.04
C GLY A 10 10.62 3.36 -1.41
N ASP A 11 11.88 2.96 -1.64
CA ASP A 11 12.41 2.74 -2.99
C ASP A 11 11.69 1.57 -3.69
N MET A 12 11.46 0.47 -2.99
CA MET A 12 10.76 -0.69 -3.55
C MET A 12 9.27 -0.39 -3.83
N ALA A 13 8.60 0.35 -2.94
CA ALA A 13 7.22 0.79 -3.16
C ALA A 13 7.13 1.78 -4.35
N ALA A 14 8.07 2.72 -4.46
CA ALA A 14 8.14 3.65 -5.58
C ALA A 14 8.44 2.94 -6.91
N LEU A 15 9.34 1.96 -6.91
CA LEU A 15 9.64 1.13 -8.09
C LEU A 15 8.42 0.31 -8.52
N ALA A 16 7.76 -0.36 -7.58
CA ALA A 16 6.53 -1.11 -7.85
C ALA A 16 5.42 -0.20 -8.41
N TYR A 17 5.20 0.95 -7.79
CA TYR A 17 4.25 1.96 -8.24
C TYR A 17 4.56 2.45 -9.66
N THR A 18 5.83 2.70 -9.97
CA THR A 18 6.26 3.16 -11.31
C THR A 18 6.05 2.09 -12.37
N LEU A 19 6.42 0.84 -12.09
CA LEU A 19 6.21 -0.28 -13.03
C LEU A 19 4.72 -0.54 -13.28
N LEU A 20 3.90 -0.53 -12.24
CA LEU A 20 2.45 -0.71 -12.36
C LEU A 20 1.80 0.41 -13.18
N GLN A 21 2.23 1.66 -12.99
CA GLN A 21 1.78 2.79 -13.82
C GLN A 21 2.18 2.60 -15.29
N GLN A 22 3.41 2.17 -15.57
CA GLN A 22 3.89 1.90 -16.92
C GLN A 22 3.11 0.78 -17.61
N TRP A 23 2.64 -0.21 -16.85
CA TRP A 23 1.76 -1.27 -17.36
C TRP A 23 0.29 -0.84 -17.48
N GLY A 24 -0.04 0.41 -17.13
CA GLY A 24 -1.40 0.94 -17.23
C GLY A 24 -2.34 0.45 -16.14
N VAL A 25 -1.83 -0.15 -15.07
CA VAL A 25 -2.63 -0.57 -13.92
C VAL A 25 -3.19 0.68 -13.22
N LYS A 26 -4.51 0.69 -13.00
CA LYS A 26 -5.25 1.81 -12.40
C LYS A 26 -6.45 1.27 -11.62
N PRO A 27 -6.89 1.97 -10.55
CA PRO A 27 -6.18 3.05 -9.86
C PRO A 27 -5.04 2.51 -9.00
N LEU A 28 -4.05 3.35 -8.72
CA LEU A 28 -2.92 3.03 -7.83
C LEU A 28 -2.73 4.12 -6.78
N ASP A 29 -2.43 3.73 -5.55
CA ASP A 29 -2.05 4.64 -4.48
C ASP A 29 -0.71 4.20 -3.88
N LEU A 30 0.27 5.09 -3.89
CA LEU A 30 1.46 4.92 -3.07
C LEU A 30 1.10 5.33 -1.64
N MET A 31 1.27 4.40 -0.72
CA MET A 31 0.86 4.55 0.68
C MET A 31 2.07 4.65 1.58
N LYS A 32 1.93 5.44 2.64
CA LYS A 32 2.92 5.56 3.72
C LYS A 32 2.24 5.31 5.07
N CYS A 33 2.86 4.49 5.91
CA CYS A 33 2.49 4.39 7.32
C CYS A 33 2.89 5.67 8.06
N THR A 34 1.99 6.21 8.87
CA THR A 34 2.20 7.48 9.60
C THR A 34 2.66 7.27 11.05
N ASN A 35 2.56 6.04 11.56
CA ASN A 35 3.01 5.66 12.90
C ASN A 35 4.18 4.66 12.91
N MET A 36 4.75 4.33 11.74
CA MET A 36 5.95 3.49 11.58
C MET A 36 6.60 3.77 10.22
N ASP A 37 7.87 3.39 10.05
CA ASP A 37 8.58 3.52 8.77
C ASP A 37 8.27 2.35 7.83
N HIS A 38 7.19 2.49 7.05
CA HIS A 38 6.82 1.53 6.00
C HIS A 38 6.07 2.21 4.85
N MET A 39 6.29 1.71 3.64
CA MET A 39 5.61 2.17 2.42
C MET A 39 5.21 0.96 1.58
N PHE A 40 4.07 1.08 0.91
CA PHE A 40 3.46 0.02 0.12
C PHE A 40 2.59 0.63 -0.98
N VAL A 41 2.09 -0.19 -1.89
CA VAL A 41 1.17 0.25 -2.96
C VAL A 41 -0.19 -0.38 -2.73
N VAL A 42 -1.26 0.39 -2.92
CA VAL A 42 -2.62 -0.15 -3.04
C VAL A 42 -3.04 -0.09 -4.49
N ILE A 43 -3.48 -1.23 -5.02
CA ILE A 43 -4.02 -1.39 -6.35
C ILE A 43 -5.55 -1.49 -6.20
N GLY A 44 -6.32 -0.80 -7.05
CA GLY A 44 -7.77 -1.00 -7.06
C GLY A 44 -8.56 -0.24 -5.99
N MET A 45 -7.95 0.74 -5.28
CA MET A 45 -8.68 1.54 -4.30
C MET A 45 -9.84 2.31 -4.98
N ARG A 46 -11.07 2.00 -4.55
CA ARG A 46 -12.30 2.64 -5.03
C ARG A 46 -12.24 4.16 -4.97
N ASP A 47 -12.82 4.84 -5.95
CA ASP A 47 -12.94 6.30 -5.94
C ASP A 47 -13.81 6.81 -4.78
N GLY A 48 -13.35 7.88 -4.14
CA GLY A 48 -13.99 8.43 -2.94
C GLY A 48 -13.76 7.64 -1.65
N ALA A 49 -12.95 6.57 -1.69
CA ALA A 49 -12.53 5.87 -0.48
C ALA A 49 -11.65 6.77 0.41
N ASP A 50 -11.72 6.55 1.72
CA ASP A 50 -10.83 7.19 2.69
C ASP A 50 -9.49 6.45 2.70
N PRO A 51 -8.38 7.09 2.27
CA PRO A 51 -7.06 6.44 2.23
C PRO A 51 -6.52 6.09 3.63
N THR A 52 -7.16 6.54 4.71
CA THR A 52 -6.78 6.20 6.08
C THR A 52 -7.57 5.02 6.67
N ASP A 53 -8.61 4.56 5.96
CA ASP A 53 -9.46 3.45 6.37
C ASP A 53 -9.58 2.37 5.27
N TYR A 54 -8.80 1.29 5.42
CA TYR A 54 -8.80 0.17 4.46
C TYR A 54 -10.17 -0.47 4.23
N ARG A 55 -11.09 -0.38 5.19
CA ARG A 55 -12.44 -0.93 5.06
C ARG A 55 -13.24 -0.17 4.01
N SER A 56 -12.84 1.06 3.68
CA SER A 56 -13.49 1.90 2.66
C SER A 56 -12.96 1.66 1.24
N TRP A 57 -11.78 1.04 1.09
CA TRP A 57 -11.05 0.91 -0.19
C TRP A 57 -11.73 0.01 -1.21
N GLY A 58 -12.64 -0.85 -0.76
CA GLY A 58 -13.42 -1.76 -1.61
C GLY A 58 -12.84 -3.18 -1.69
N PRO A 59 -13.65 -4.15 -2.13
CA PRO A 59 -13.28 -5.58 -2.12
C PRO A 59 -12.20 -5.94 -3.15
N GLU A 60 -12.08 -5.14 -4.21
CA GLU A 60 -11.06 -5.33 -5.26
C GLU A 60 -9.71 -4.71 -4.89
N ALA A 61 -9.61 -4.03 -3.74
CA ALA A 61 -8.37 -3.40 -3.34
C ALA A 61 -7.34 -4.44 -2.89
N VAL A 62 -6.15 -4.39 -3.47
CA VAL A 62 -5.02 -5.27 -3.17
C VAL A 62 -3.85 -4.44 -2.65
N VAL A 63 -3.27 -4.86 -1.54
CA VAL A 63 -2.01 -4.31 -1.06
C VAL A 63 -0.87 -5.04 -1.74
N CYS A 64 0.07 -4.29 -2.31
CA CYS A 64 1.36 -4.76 -2.77
C CYS A 64 2.43 -4.24 -1.79
N ASP A 65 3.05 -5.16 -1.05
CA ASP A 65 4.11 -4.90 -0.08
C ASP A 65 5.44 -5.51 -0.60
N PRO A 66 6.21 -4.76 -1.39
CA PRO A 66 7.34 -5.30 -2.14
C PRO A 66 8.60 -5.51 -1.28
N TRP A 67 8.62 -5.06 -0.02
CA TRP A 67 9.83 -5.10 0.81
C TRP A 67 9.79 -6.17 1.90
N ALA A 68 8.83 -6.08 2.82
CA ALA A 68 8.88 -6.85 4.06
C ALA A 68 7.48 -7.30 4.48
N PRO A 69 6.88 -8.26 3.76
CA PRO A 69 5.60 -8.80 4.19
C PRO A 69 5.73 -9.39 5.61
N GLY A 70 4.88 -8.93 6.52
CA GLY A 70 4.91 -9.36 7.93
C GLY A 70 5.84 -8.56 8.84
N VAL A 71 5.99 -7.24 8.62
CA VAL A 71 6.63 -6.36 9.61
C VAL A 71 5.94 -6.56 10.98
N LEU A 72 6.70 -6.54 12.08
CA LEU A 72 6.17 -6.80 13.44
C LEU A 72 5.49 -8.18 13.65
N GLY A 73 5.71 -9.17 12.78
CA GLY A 73 5.20 -10.53 12.96
C GLY A 73 3.91 -10.86 12.20
N GLY A 74 3.54 -10.05 11.20
CA GLY A 74 2.45 -10.37 10.29
C GLY A 74 2.70 -11.57 9.37
N GLN A 75 1.66 -12.03 8.69
CA GLN A 75 1.76 -13.16 7.74
C GLN A 75 2.66 -12.82 6.53
N LYS A 76 3.40 -13.81 6.03
CA LYS A 76 4.26 -13.64 4.85
C LYS A 76 3.43 -13.65 3.57
N GLY A 77 3.08 -12.48 3.03
CA GLY A 77 2.53 -12.30 1.68
C GLY A 77 2.95 -10.98 1.06
N ARG A 78 3.66 -11.00 -0.09
CA ARG A 78 4.11 -9.76 -0.81
C ARG A 78 2.95 -9.01 -1.48
N HIS A 79 1.79 -9.64 -1.55
CA HIS A 79 0.52 -9.05 -1.93
C HIS A 79 -0.60 -9.78 -1.21
N TYR A 80 -1.70 -9.08 -0.92
CA TYR A 80 -2.86 -9.62 -0.20
C TYR A 80 -4.06 -8.70 -0.38
N ALA A 81 -5.26 -9.21 -0.10
CA ALA A 81 -6.47 -8.39 -0.14
C ALA A 81 -6.35 -7.27 0.90
N ALA A 82 -6.79 -6.05 0.59
CA ALA A 82 -6.71 -4.92 1.51
C ALA A 82 -7.40 -5.20 2.85
N SER A 83 -8.45 -6.02 2.86
CA SER A 83 -9.13 -6.50 4.06
C SER A 83 -8.22 -7.25 5.04
N GLU A 84 -7.11 -7.81 4.57
CA GLU A 84 -6.17 -8.59 5.35
C GLU A 84 -5.03 -7.74 5.93
N ILE A 85 -4.97 -6.43 5.60
CA ILE A 85 -3.82 -5.57 5.93
C ILE A 85 -3.46 -5.56 7.41
N ALA A 86 -4.45 -5.57 8.31
CA ALA A 86 -4.21 -5.59 9.74
C ALA A 86 -3.47 -6.87 10.17
N ALA A 87 -3.91 -8.04 9.67
CA ALA A 87 -3.31 -9.33 9.99
C ALA A 87 -1.94 -9.52 9.31
N THR A 88 -1.82 -9.10 8.05
CA THR A 88 -0.68 -9.42 7.19
C THR A 88 0.46 -8.42 7.34
N MET A 89 0.18 -7.12 7.45
CA MET A 89 1.24 -6.10 7.52
C MET A 89 1.89 -6.02 8.90
N VAL A 90 1.11 -6.11 9.97
CA VAL A 90 1.56 -5.84 11.35
C VAL A 90 1.08 -6.85 12.39
N GLY A 91 0.61 -8.03 11.97
CA GLY A 91 0.25 -9.11 12.91
C GLY A 91 -0.94 -8.78 13.81
N GLY A 92 -1.92 -8.03 13.31
CA GLY A 92 -3.13 -7.63 14.04
C GLY A 92 -2.98 -6.35 14.87
N GLN A 93 -1.82 -5.69 14.83
CA GLN A 93 -1.61 -4.42 15.52
C GLN A 93 -2.28 -3.24 14.78
N THR A 94 -2.44 -2.12 15.49
CA THR A 94 -2.98 -0.89 14.90
C THR A 94 -1.91 -0.18 14.06
N THR A 95 -2.19 0.00 12.77
CA THR A 95 -1.35 0.81 11.86
C THR A 95 -2.16 1.95 11.28
N ARG A 96 -1.52 3.11 11.16
CA ARG A 96 -2.08 4.28 10.48
C ARG A 96 -1.32 4.50 9.18
N TYR A 97 -2.02 4.82 8.12
CA TYR A 97 -1.44 5.08 6.81
C TYR A 97 -2.23 6.15 6.07
N THR A 98 -1.63 6.69 5.02
CA THR A 98 -2.28 7.64 4.11
C THR A 98 -1.73 7.46 2.69
N SER A 99 -2.50 7.90 1.70
CA SER A 99 -2.06 8.00 0.32
C SER A 99 -1.17 9.23 0.17
N VAL A 100 0.04 9.03 -0.36
CA VAL A 100 0.99 10.11 -0.66
C VAL A 100 1.00 10.46 -2.15
N GLN A 101 0.57 9.53 -3.00
CA GLN A 101 0.44 9.76 -4.43
C GLN A 101 -0.63 8.83 -5.02
N ARG A 102 -1.55 9.39 -5.82
CA ARG A 102 -2.61 8.61 -6.51
C ARG A 102 -2.45 8.70 -8.02
N PHE A 103 -2.48 7.56 -8.68
CA PHE A 103 -2.71 7.43 -10.11
C PHE A 103 -4.18 7.05 -10.34
N PRO A 104 -5.02 8.00 -10.80
CA PRO A 104 -6.46 7.85 -10.76
C PRO A 104 -7.00 6.87 -11.83
N GLN A 105 -8.28 6.50 -11.68
CA GLN A 105 -8.99 5.74 -12.71
C GLN A 105 -9.08 6.53 -14.04
N PRO A 106 -9.08 5.85 -15.20
CA PRO A 106 -9.38 6.51 -16.47
C PRO A 106 -10.73 7.23 -16.41
N GLY A 107 -10.77 8.53 -16.74
CA GLY A 107 -11.98 9.35 -16.70
C GLY A 107 -12.24 10.09 -15.39
N SER A 108 -11.44 9.84 -14.34
CA SER A 108 -11.44 10.61 -13.09
C SER A 108 -10.58 11.87 -13.24
N HIS A 109 -11.05 12.83 -14.03
CA HIS A 109 -10.53 14.20 -13.94
C HIS A 109 -11.21 14.88 -12.75
N ARG A 110 -10.42 15.27 -11.74
CA ARG A 110 -10.90 16.29 -10.79
C ARG A 110 -11.18 17.55 -11.59
N LEU A 111 -12.45 17.92 -11.69
CA LEU A 111 -12.88 19.27 -12.05
C LEU A 111 -12.42 20.26 -10.97
#